data_AF-A0A4Z0LDL2-F1
#
_entry.id   AF-A0A4Z0LDL2-F1
#
_cell.length_a   1.000
_cell.length_b   1.000
_cell.length_c   1.000
_cell.angle_alpha   90.00
_cell.angle_beta   90.00
_cell.angle_gamma   90.00
#
_symmetry.space_group_name_H-M   'P 1'
#
loop_
_entity.id
_entity.type
_entity.pdbx_description
1 polymer ?
#
loop_
_entity_poly.entity_id
_entity_poly.type
_entity_poly.pdbx_seq_one_letter_code
_entity_poly.pdbx_strand_id
1 'polypeptide(L)'
;LLNGDKAEQRMQLETIIEAYEEVSEFDTAEIGLIEPLRAMRLVYYLAWLIRRWGDPAFPKNFPWLTGEDYWQRQTTTFIEQTKILHEPPLQLTPMY
;
A
#
# COMPACT_ATOMS: atom_id res chain seq x y z
N LEU A 1 1.78 -0.86 -7.56
CA LEU A 1 3.15 -1.25 -7.99
C LEU A 1 3.08 -2.64 -8.57
N LEU A 2 2.59 -3.60 -7.78
CA LEU A 2 2.27 -4.94 -8.27
C LEU A 2 0.82 -4.94 -8.80
N ASN A 3 0.63 -5.46 -10.01
CA ASN A 3 -0.68 -5.58 -10.64
C ASN A 3 -0.96 -7.04 -10.98
N GLY A 4 -2.24 -7.37 -11.14
CA GLY A 4 -2.64 -8.71 -11.59
C GLY A 4 -2.84 -9.71 -10.45
N ASP A 5 -2.86 -10.99 -10.81
CA ASP A 5 -3.01 -12.10 -9.87
C ASP A 5 -1.75 -12.32 -9.00
N LYS A 6 -1.81 -13.23 -8.01
CA LYS A 6 -0.67 -13.47 -7.10
C LYS A 6 0.58 -13.95 -7.83
N ALA A 7 0.46 -14.64 -8.97
CA ALA A 7 1.62 -15.11 -9.74
C ALA A 7 2.25 -13.96 -10.54
N GLU A 8 1.43 -13.09 -11.15
CA GLU A 8 1.89 -11.88 -11.84
C GLU A 8 2.56 -10.90 -10.86
N GLN A 9 2.00 -10.72 -9.68
CA GLN A 9 2.58 -9.90 -8.62
C GLN A 9 3.92 -10.46 -8.12
N ARG A 10 4.05 -11.78 -8.00
CA ARG A 10 5.30 -12.45 -7.63
C ARG A 10 6.38 -12.20 -8.69
N MET A 11 6.08 -12.45 -9.96
CA MET A 11 7.02 -12.26 -11.06
C MET A 11 7.52 -10.80 -11.12
N GLN A 12 6.62 -9.84 -10.98
CA GLN A 12 6.98 -8.42 -10.94
C GLN A 12 7.90 -8.10 -9.75
N LEU A 13 7.62 -8.65 -8.56
CA LEU A 13 8.44 -8.43 -7.37
C LEU A 13 9.83 -9.07 -7.52
N GLU A 14 9.90 -10.31 -8.00
CA GLU A 14 11.16 -11.02 -8.29
C GLU A 14 12.03 -10.22 -9.27
N THR A 15 11.43 -9.72 -10.35
CA THR A 15 12.16 -8.94 -11.37
C THR A 15 12.77 -7.67 -10.78
N ILE A 16 12.04 -6.98 -9.89
CA ILE A 16 12.51 -5.77 -9.23
C ILE A 16 13.62 -6.07 -8.23
N ILE A 17 13.49 -7.15 -7.45
CA ILE A 17 14.50 -7.56 -6.47
C ILE A 17 15.79 -7.99 -7.18
N GLU A 18 15.70 -8.82 -8.22
CA GLU A 18 16.86 -9.26 -9.01
C GLU A 18 17.66 -8.06 -9.55
N ALA A 19 16.96 -7.08 -10.14
CA ALA A 19 17.60 -5.85 -10.63
C ALA A 19 18.16 -4.96 -9.50
N TYR A 20 17.53 -4.96 -8.31
CA TYR A 20 18.03 -4.22 -7.15
C TYR A 20 19.29 -4.86 -6.56
N GLU A 21 19.36 -6.19 -6.55
CA GLU A 21 20.50 -6.95 -6.03
C GLU A 21 21.78 -6.80 -6.85
N GLU A 22 21.70 -6.26 -8.07
CA GLU A 22 22.87 -5.83 -8.84
C GLU A 22 23.67 -4.72 -8.13
N VAL A 23 23.02 -3.91 -7.28
CA VAL A 23 23.62 -2.76 -6.60
C VAL A 23 23.62 -2.85 -5.08
N SER A 24 22.72 -3.64 -4.47
CA SER A 24 22.63 -3.80 -3.02
C SER A 24 21.88 -5.09 -2.64
N GLU A 25 22.39 -5.83 -1.65
CA GLU A 25 21.69 -7.00 -1.10
C GLU A 25 20.29 -6.64 -0.59
N PHE A 26 19.32 -7.55 -0.79
CA PHE A 26 17.94 -7.37 -0.37
C PHE A 26 17.53 -8.39 0.71
N ASP A 27 17.07 -7.93 1.86
CA ASP A 27 16.52 -8.81 2.90
C ASP A 27 15.08 -9.21 2.56
N THR A 28 14.90 -10.47 2.16
CA THR A 28 13.58 -11.04 1.84
C THR A 28 12.56 -10.98 2.98
N ALA A 29 13.00 -10.86 4.25
CA ALA A 29 12.09 -10.66 5.38
C ALA A 29 11.34 -9.31 5.29
N GLU A 30 11.91 -8.31 4.61
CA GLU A 30 11.28 -7.01 4.40
C GLU A 30 10.03 -7.08 3.51
N ILE A 31 9.85 -8.14 2.72
CA ILE A 31 8.62 -8.36 1.94
C ILE A 31 7.40 -8.44 2.87
N GLY A 32 7.58 -9.01 4.07
CA GLY A 32 6.54 -9.04 5.11
C GLY A 32 6.09 -7.66 5.58
N LEU A 33 6.89 -6.61 5.34
CA LEU A 33 6.60 -5.24 5.75
C LEU A 33 5.76 -4.47 4.72
N ILE A 34 5.57 -4.99 3.50
CA ILE A 34 4.86 -4.29 2.42
C ILE A 34 3.44 -3.90 2.84
N GLU A 35 2.67 -4.84 3.37
CA GLU A 35 1.27 -4.59 3.77
C GLU A 35 1.15 -3.73 5.04
N PRO A 36 1.97 -3.94 6.09
CA PRO A 36 2.07 -2.99 7.21
C PRO A 36 2.41 -1.57 6.79
N LEU A 37 3.42 -1.38 5.93
CA LEU A 37 3.84 -0.07 5.43
C LEU A 37 2.76 0.57 4.56
N ARG A 38 2.04 -0.21 3.75
CA ARG A 38 0.87 0.26 2.99
C ARG A 38 -0.23 0.76 3.94
N ALA A 39 -0.57 -0.01 4.96
CA ALA A 39 -1.58 0.38 5.94
C ALA A 39 -1.20 1.68 6.67
N MET A 40 0.05 1.78 7.14
CA MET A 40 0.58 3.00 7.76
C MET A 40 0.50 4.20 6.81
N ARG A 41 0.86 4.01 5.52
CA ARG A 41 0.79 5.06 4.51
C ARG A 41 -0.66 5.54 4.28
N LEU A 42 -1.64 4.64 4.23
CA LEU A 42 -3.05 5.01 4.05
C LEU A 42 -3.55 5.90 5.19
N VAL A 43 -3.29 5.50 6.44
CA VAL A 43 -3.68 6.28 7.63
C VAL A 43 -2.94 7.62 7.67
N TYR A 44 -1.63 7.60 7.44
CA TYR A 44 -0.81 8.81 7.48
C TYR A 44 -1.20 9.80 6.38
N TYR A 45 -1.55 9.33 5.19
CA TYR A 45 -2.00 10.18 4.08
C TYR A 45 -3.26 10.97 4.43
N LEU A 46 -4.26 10.33 5.06
CA LEU A 46 -5.45 11.03 5.55
C LEU A 46 -5.12 12.08 6.61
N ALA A 47 -4.29 11.72 7.59
CA ALA A 47 -3.85 12.66 8.61
C ALA A 47 -3.07 13.84 7.99
N TRP A 48 -2.25 13.57 6.98
CA TRP A 48 -1.50 14.59 6.24
C TRP A 48 -2.41 15.58 5.53
N LEU A 49 -3.51 15.12 4.91
CA LEU A 49 -4.54 15.96 4.30
C LEU A 49 -5.26 16.81 5.34
N ILE A 50 -5.77 16.19 6.42
CA ILE A 50 -6.56 16.87 7.46
C ILE A 50 -5.74 17.95 8.16
N ARG A 51 -4.48 17.66 8.51
CA ARG A 51 -3.58 18.62 9.17
C ARG A 51 -3.30 19.87 8.33
N ARG A 52 -3.45 19.77 7.00
CA ARG A 52 -3.19 20.86 6.05
C ARG A 52 -4.47 21.49 5.50
N TRP A 53 -5.63 21.14 6.04
CA TRP A 53 -6.91 21.62 5.52
C TRP A 53 -7.07 23.15 5.55
N GLY A 54 -6.35 23.84 6.44
CA GLY A 54 -6.33 25.30 6.49
C GLY A 54 -5.56 25.97 5.33
N ASP A 55 -4.74 25.24 4.58
CA ASP A 55 -4.08 25.76 3.37
C ASP A 55 -5.10 25.76 2.20
N PRO A 56 -5.37 26.91 1.54
CA PRO A 56 -6.33 27.01 0.45
C PRO A 56 -6.11 26.04 -0.72
N ALA A 57 -4.88 25.55 -0.91
CA ALA A 57 -4.58 24.55 -1.93
C ALA A 57 -5.27 23.20 -1.66
N PHE A 58 -5.53 22.85 -0.39
CA PHE A 58 -6.04 21.53 -0.02
C PHE A 58 -7.53 21.38 -0.32
N PRO A 59 -8.44 22.26 0.14
CA PRO A 59 -9.84 22.20 -0.25
C PRO A 59 -10.06 22.25 -1.77
N LYS A 60 -9.19 22.98 -2.50
CA LYS A 60 -9.26 23.09 -3.97
C LYS A 60 -8.91 21.80 -4.68
N ASN A 61 -7.85 21.10 -4.25
CA ASN A 61 -7.35 19.89 -4.91
C ASN A 61 -7.96 18.59 -4.35
N PHE A 62 -8.48 18.63 -3.12
CA PHE A 62 -9.07 17.49 -2.43
C PHE A 62 -10.51 17.77 -1.95
N PRO A 63 -11.41 18.30 -2.81
CA PRO A 63 -12.77 18.68 -2.40
C PRO A 63 -13.61 17.48 -1.94
N TRP A 64 -13.25 16.27 -2.38
CA TRP A 64 -13.90 15.03 -1.98
C TRP A 64 -13.68 14.66 -0.51
N LEU A 65 -12.73 15.27 0.19
CA LEU A 65 -12.40 14.92 1.59
C LEU A 65 -13.55 15.23 2.55
N THR A 66 -14.46 16.13 2.20
CA THR A 66 -15.66 16.45 3.00
C THR A 66 -16.88 15.62 2.61
N GLY A 67 -16.82 14.82 1.55
CA GLY A 67 -17.95 14.04 1.05
C GLY A 67 -18.09 12.70 1.77
N GLU A 68 -19.32 12.33 2.11
CA GLU A 68 -19.63 11.06 2.79
C GLU A 68 -19.19 9.83 1.97
N ASP A 69 -19.46 9.83 0.66
CA ASP A 69 -19.10 8.75 -0.26
C ASP A 69 -17.60 8.43 -0.25
N TYR A 70 -16.75 9.43 0.00
CA TYR A 70 -15.32 9.20 0.13
C TYR A 70 -15.00 8.41 1.40
N TRP A 71 -15.56 8.81 2.54
CA TRP A 71 -15.33 8.15 3.83
C TRP A 71 -15.92 6.74 3.91
N GLN A 72 -17.05 6.50 3.24
CA GLN A 72 -17.59 5.15 3.10
C GLN A 72 -16.61 4.24 2.32
N ARG A 73 -16.11 4.70 1.17
CA ARG A 73 -15.09 3.96 0.41
C ARG A 73 -13.80 3.76 1.19
N GLN A 74 -13.33 4.79 1.88
CA GLN A 74 -12.12 4.73 2.70
C GLN A 74 -12.25 3.70 3.84
N THR A 75 -13.43 3.60 4.45
CA THR A 75 -13.73 2.59 5.48
C THR A 75 -13.65 1.18 4.88
N THR A 76 -14.27 0.95 3.73
CA THR A 76 -14.15 -0.33 3.00
C THR A 76 -12.69 -0.67 2.69
N THR A 77 -11.91 0.31 2.21
CA THR A 77 -10.47 0.10 1.96
C THR A 77 -9.72 -0.33 3.23
N PHE A 78 -10.01 0.26 4.40
CA PHE A 78 -9.35 -0.15 5.65
C PHE A 78 -9.75 -1.54 6.12
N ILE A 79 -11.01 -1.92 5.93
CA ILE A 79 -11.48 -3.28 6.24
C ILE A 79 -10.76 -4.30 5.35
N GLU A 80 -10.67 -4.05 4.04
CA GLU A 80 -9.94 -4.93 3.13
C GLU A 80 -8.43 -4.98 3.45
N GLN A 81 -7.80 -3.83 3.74
CA GLN A 81 -6.40 -3.81 4.14
C GLN A 81 -6.16 -4.62 5.43
N THR A 82 -7.11 -4.59 6.36
CA THR A 82 -7.04 -5.41 7.58
C THR A 82 -7.08 -6.89 7.25
N LYS A 83 -7.93 -7.34 6.30
CA LYS A 83 -7.94 -8.74 5.86
C LYS A 83 -6.60 -9.14 5.26
N ILE A 84 -6.05 -8.30 4.38
CA ILE A 84 -4.74 -8.53 3.73
C ILE A 84 -3.62 -8.64 4.77
N LEU A 85 -3.64 -7.82 5.83
CA LEU A 85 -2.66 -7.88 6.92
C LEU A 85 -2.66 -9.22 7.68
N HIS A 86 -3.78 -9.95 7.65
CA HIS A 86 -3.88 -11.28 8.28
C HIS A 86 -3.56 -12.42 7.30
N GLU A 87 -3.43 -12.14 6.00
CA GLU A 87 -2.95 -13.11 5.03
C GLU A 87 -1.43 -13.29 5.12
N PRO A 88 -0.90 -14.46 4.74
CA PRO A 88 0.54 -14.62 4.60
C PRO A 88 1.07 -13.64 3.53
N PRO A 89 2.26 -13.04 3.75
CA PRO A 89 2.85 -12.12 2.79
C PRO A 89 3.15 -12.84 1.47
N LEU A 90 3.29 -12.06 0.40
CA LEU A 90 3.73 -12.59 -0.88
C LEU A 90 5.09 -13.27 -0.69
N GLN A 91 5.20 -14.51 -1.14
CA GLN A 91 6.45 -15.27 -1.07
C GLN A 91 7.09 -15.33 -2.46
N LEU A 92 8.42 -15.21 -2.49
CA LEU A 92 9.22 -15.37 -3.71
C LEU A 92 9.23 -16.83 -4.17
N THR A 93 9.23 -17.80 -3.25
CA THR A 93 9.14 -19.22 -3.61
C THR A 93 7.69 -19.70 -3.48
N PRO A 94 7.14 -20.44 -4.47
CA PRO A 94 5.84 -21.10 -4.28
C PRO A 94 5.95 -22.18 -3.20
N MET A 95 5.01 -22.19 -2.25
CA MET A 95 4.80 -23.34 -1.36
C MET A 95 4.31 -24.52 -2.23
N TYR A 96 5.17 -25.55 -2.38
CA TYR A 96 4.80 -26.84 -2.95
C TYR A 96 4.07 -27.72 -1.93
#